data_AF-A0A7Y5F5K2-F1
#
_entry.id   AF-A0A7Y5F5K2-F1
#
_cell.length_a   1.000
_cell.length_b   1.000
_cell.length_c   1.000
_cell.angle_alpha   90.00
_cell.angle_beta   90.00
_cell.angle_gamma   90.00
#
_symmetry.space_group_name_H-M   'P 1'
#
loop_
_entity.id
_entity.type
_entity.pdbx_description
1 polymer ?
#
loop_
_entity_poly.entity_id
_entity_poly.type
_entity_poly.pdbx_seq_one_letter_code
_entity_poly.pdbx_strand_id
1 'polypeptide(L)' 'QQILIRYARHHVLSALTPGQHYSEKEINTLIKQLHLDAAFFRRNFVDTGYLNRHPDGSAYWLTEKPNMPNQEFPHA' A
#
# COMPACT_ATOMS: atom_id res chain seq x y z
N GLN A 1 10.91 -2.65 14.27
CA GLN A 1 9.85 -1.94 13.52
C GLN A 1 9.55 -2.50 12.12
N GLN A 2 10.44 -3.27 11.47
CA GLN A 2 10.24 -3.72 10.06
C GLN A 2 9.12 -4.76 9.83
N ILE A 3 8.79 -5.59 10.82
CA ILE A 3 7.75 -6.64 10.68
C ILE A 3 6.37 -6.05 10.43
N LEU A 4 6.02 -4.97 11.14
CA LEU A 4 4.72 -4.31 11.04
C LEU A 4 4.50 -3.72 9.65
N ILE A 5 5.55 -3.13 9.06
CA ILE A 5 5.47 -2.55 7.72
C ILE A 5 5.21 -3.63 6.68
N ARG A 6 5.90 -4.78 6.79
CA ARG A 6 5.71 -5.92 5.90
C ARG A 6 4.29 -6.48 5.98
N TYR A 7 3.75 -6.64 7.19
CA TYR A 7 2.40 -7.16 7.41
C TYR A 7 1.34 -6.19 6.87
N ALA A 8 1.46 -4.91 7.19
CA ALA A 8 0.54 -3.88 6.70
C ALA A 8 0.53 -3.79 5.18
N ARG A 9 1.70 -3.87 4.55
CA ARG A 9 1.80 -3.93 3.09
C ARG A 9 1.03 -5.11 2.51
N HIS A 10 1.28 -6.33 3.00
CA HIS A 10 0.59 -7.51 2.47
C HIS A 10 -0.92 -7.40 2.63
N HIS A 11 -1.40 -7.05 3.82
CA HIS A 11 -2.82 -6.96 4.10
C HIS A 11 -3.53 -5.89 3.27
N VAL A 12 -2.94 -4.69 3.16
CA VAL A 12 -3.54 -3.60 2.38
C VAL A 12 -3.53 -3.92 0.90
N LEU A 13 -2.40 -4.37 0.34
CA LEU A 13 -2.32 -4.63 -1.10
C LEU A 13 -3.20 -5.82 -1.53
N SER A 14 -3.35 -6.84 -0.70
CA SER A 14 -4.25 -7.97 -0.96
C SER A 14 -5.74 -7.61 -0.90
N ALA A 15 -6.09 -6.49 -0.25
CA ALA A 15 -7.47 -5.99 -0.19
C ALA A 15 -7.85 -5.10 -1.39
N LEU A 16 -6.89 -4.75 -2.26
CA LEU A 16 -7.12 -3.88 -3.40
C LEU A 16 -7.26 -4.68 -4.70
N THR A 17 -8.14 -4.21 -5.57
CA THR A 17 -8.41 -4.80 -6.88
C THR A 17 -7.61 -4.07 -7.96
N PRO A 18 -6.86 -4.78 -8.83
CA PRO A 18 -6.19 -4.17 -9.97
C PRO A 18 -7.16 -3.43 -10.89
N GLY A 19 -6.77 -2.24 -11.34
CA GLY A 19 -7.62 -1.39 -12.20
C GLY A 19 -8.70 -0.60 -11.45
N GLN A 20 -8.85 -0.78 -10.14
CA GLN A 20 -9.80 -0.03 -9.33
C GLN A 20 -9.13 1.14 -8.60
N HIS A 21 -9.86 2.26 -8.53
CA HIS A 21 -9.45 3.47 -7.81
C HIS A 21 -10.14 3.53 -6.46
N TYR A 22 -9.36 3.89 -5.44
CA TYR A 22 -9.80 4.01 -4.06
C TYR A 22 -9.51 5.42 -3.57
N SER A 23 -10.45 6.00 -2.83
CA SER A 23 -10.24 7.30 -2.20
C SER A 23 -9.20 7.24 -1.09
N GLU A 24 -8.63 8.39 -0.73
CA GLU A 24 -7.80 8.52 0.46
C GLU A 24 -8.48 7.93 1.71
N LYS A 25 -9.79 8.15 1.87
CA LYS A 25 -10.55 7.67 3.04
C LYS A 25 -10.60 6.15 3.10
N GLU A 26 -10.77 5.49 1.97
CA GLU A 26 -10.80 4.02 1.90
C GLU A 26 -9.43 3.43 2.24
N ILE A 27 -8.36 3.95 1.63
CA ILE A 27 -6.99 3.52 1.94
C ILE A 27 -6.63 3.79 3.40
N ASN A 28 -6.97 4.97 3.92
CA ASN A 28 -6.76 5.30 5.32
C ASN A 28 -7.50 4.32 6.25
N THR A 29 -8.73 3.92 5.89
CA THR A 29 -9.51 2.98 6.69
C THR A 29 -8.84 1.60 6.71
N LEU A 30 -8.38 1.11 5.57
CA LEU A 30 -7.64 -0.16 5.48
C LEU A 30 -6.37 -0.14 6.33
N ILE A 31 -5.58 0.93 6.26
CA ILE A 31 -4.33 1.03 7.03
C ILE A 31 -4.61 1.17 8.53
N LYS A 32 -5.62 1.95 8.92
CA LYS A 32 -5.98 2.20 10.33
C LYS A 32 -6.42 0.95 11.08
N GLN A 33 -6.82 -0.11 10.38
CA GLN A 33 -7.06 -1.41 11.01
C GLN A 33 -5.78 -2.05 11.57
N LEU A 34 -4.61 -1.61 11.09
CA LEU A 34 -3.30 -2.18 11.42
C LEU A 34 -2.38 -1.18 12.12
N HIS A 35 -2.47 0.10 11.76
CA HIS A 35 -1.60 1.15 12.30
C HIS A 35 -2.24 2.54 12.25
N LEU A 36 -2.01 3.35 13.28
CA LEU A 36 -2.60 4.69 13.41
C LEU A 36 -2.08 5.69 12.37
N ASP A 37 -0.82 5.54 11.94
CA ASP A 37 -0.17 6.45 11.00
C ASP A 37 -0.39 6.05 9.53
N ALA A 38 -1.63 6.22 9.05
CA ALA A 38 -1.97 5.91 7.66
C ALA A 38 -1.24 6.79 6.64
N ALA A 39 -0.85 8.01 7.02
CA ALA A 39 -0.11 8.93 6.13
C ALA A 39 1.33 8.45 5.87
N PHE A 40 2.01 7.89 6.87
CA PHE A 40 3.30 7.23 6.68
C PHE A 40 3.20 6.08 5.67
N PHE A 41 2.23 5.18 5.85
CA PHE A 41 2.06 4.01 4.98
C PHE A 41 1.65 4.37 3.55
N ARG A 42 0.73 5.32 3.36
CA ARG A 42 0.35 5.79 2.02
C ARG A 42 1.55 6.35 1.26
N ARG A 43 2.39 7.16 1.91
CA ARG A 43 3.64 7.66 1.32
C ARG A 43 4.57 6.51 1.00
N ASN A 44 4.81 5.60 1.94
CA ASN A 44 5.67 4.46 1.74
C ASN A 44 5.23 3.60 0.54
N PHE A 45 3.93 3.30 0.40
CA PHE A 45 3.41 2.50 -0.71
C PHE A 45 3.53 3.20 -2.07
N VAL A 46 3.44 4.53 -2.11
CA VAL A 46 3.67 5.30 -3.33
C VAL A 46 5.16 5.40 -3.66
N ASP A 47 6.00 5.73 -2.67
CA ASP A 47 7.45 5.88 -2.84
C ASP A 47 8.12 4.56 -3.24
N THR A 48 7.58 3.43 -2.79
CA THR A 48 8.06 2.08 -3.15
C THR A 48 7.43 1.54 -4.44
N GLY A 49 6.46 2.25 -5.03
CA GLY A 49 5.84 1.87 -6.30
C GLY A 49 4.86 0.69 -6.21
N TYR A 50 4.20 0.49 -5.06
CA TYR A 50 3.06 -0.44 -4.95
C TYR A 50 1.73 0.22 -5.30
N LEU A 51 1.58 1.50 -4.96
CA LEU A 51 0.41 2.30 -5.27
C LEU A 51 0.80 3.50 -6.11
N ASN A 52 -0.04 3.84 -7.07
CA ASN A 52 -0.08 5.16 -7.64
C ASN A 52 -1.09 6.02 -6.89
N ARG A 53 -0.91 7.33 -6.97
CA ARG A 53 -1.88 8.30 -6.46
C ARG A 53 -2.12 9.41 -7.47
N HIS A 54 -3.32 9.98 -7.48
CA HIS A 54 -3.58 11.21 -8.22
C HIS A 54 -2.78 12.36 -7.56
N PRO A 55 -2.28 13.35 -8.32
CA PRO A 55 -1.46 14.45 -7.78
C PRO A 55 -2.13 15.24 -6.65
N ASP A 56 -3.46 15.34 -6.68
CA ASP A 56 -4.28 15.98 -5.64
C ASP A 56 -4.54 15.08 -4.40
N GLY A 57 -4.08 13.83 -4.41
CA GLY A 57 -4.29 12.85 -3.34
C GLY A 57 -5.70 12.27 -3.26
N SER A 58 -6.59 12.56 -4.21
CA SER A 58 -7.99 12.15 -4.18
C SER A 58 -8.19 10.64 -4.38
N ALA A 59 -7.30 10.00 -5.15
CA ALA A 59 -7.40 8.60 -5.54
C ALA A 59 -6.06 7.86 -5.47
N TYR A 60 -6.13 6.57 -5.17
CA TYR A 60 -5.04 5.61 -5.08
C TYR A 60 -5.42 4.33 -5.83
N TRP A 61 -4.45 3.67 -6.47
CA TRP A 61 -4.68 2.41 -7.18
C TRP A 61 -3.41 1.57 -7.22
N LEU A 62 -3.56 0.25 -7.42
CA LEU A 62 -2.44 -0.64 -7.64
C LEU A 62 -1.69 -0.27 -8.93
N THR A 63 -0.37 -0.17 -8.85
CA THR A 63 0.48 -0.01 -10.02
C THR A 63 0.43 -1.27 -10.90
N GLU A 64 0.39 -1.14 -12.23
CA GLU A 64 0.33 -2.27 -13.18
C GLU A 64 1.54 -3.22 -13.08
N LYS A 65 2.66 -2.67 -12.61
CA LYS A 65 3.80 -3.44 -12.12
C LYS A 65 4.03 -2.99 -10.68
N PRO A 66 3.45 -3.67 -9.67
CA PRO A 66 3.99 -3.47 -8.33
C PRO A 66 5.46 -3.80 -8.46
N ASN A 67 6.33 -2.81 -8.28
CA ASN A 67 7.75 -3.06 -8.18
C ASN A 67 7.93 -3.84 -6.89
N MET A 68 7.69 -5.15 -6.96
CA MET A 68 8.18 -6.10 -5.99
C MET A 68 9.66 -6.18 -6.35
N PRO A 69 10.56 -5.46 -5.64
CA PRO A 69 11.98 -5.68 -5.87
C PRO A 69 12.20 -7.19 -5.79
N ASN A 70 12.97 -7.75 -6.73
CA ASN A 70 13.50 -9.10 -6.67
C ASN A 70 14.34 -9.24 -5.38
N GLN A 71 13.69 -9.37 -4.23
CA GLN A 71 14.28 -9.52 -2.91
C GLN A 71 13.39 -10.44 -2.09
N GLU A 72 13.71 -11.73 -2.25
CA GLU A 72 13.93 -12.67 -1.15
C GLU A 72 12.74 -12.81 -0.18
N PHE A 73 11.80 -13.65 -0.62
CA PHE A 73 11.12 -14.54 0.31
C PHE A 73 12.12 -15.64 0.70
N PRO A 74 12.74 -15.65 1.91
CA PRO A 74 13.12 -16.91 2.47
C PRO A 74 11.82 -17.69 2.66
N HIS A 75 11.68 -18.77 1.89
CA HIS A 75 10.72 -19.82 2.19
C HIS A 75 11.04 -20.29 3.60
N ALA A 76 10.14 -19.98 4.54
CA ALA A 76 10.12 -20.55 5.87
C ALA A 76 8.69 -21.01 6.12
#